data_AF-A0A1Y3U212-F1
#
_entry.id   AF-A0A1Y3U212-F1
#
_cell.length_a   1.000
_cell.length_b   1.000
_cell.length_c   1.000
_cell.angle_alpha   90.00
_cell.angle_beta   90.00
_cell.angle_gamma   90.00
#
_symmetry.space_group_name_H-M   'P 1'
#
loop_
_entity.id
_entity.type
_entity.pdbx_description
1 polymer ?
#
loop_
_entity_poly.entity_id
_entity_poly.type
_entity_poly.pdbx_seq_one_letter_code
_entity_poly.pdbx_strand_id
1 'polypeptide(L)'
;MNKKPILMIMIVSILLVLGGCGSSSDGDKSEMKAAIQMEAEDKGYSNAKWPFFEEDWHFEKQSDGNYTSHGTFKSDGKKHEFSAEVDPASDVILDFYAD
;
A
#
# COMPACT_ATOMS: atom_id res chain seq x y z
N MET A 1 16.70 22.08 14.48
CA MET A 1 15.74 21.14 13.87
C MET A 1 15.44 21.63 12.47
N ASN A 2 16.16 21.13 11.47
CA ASN A 2 15.98 21.53 10.07
C ASN A 2 15.49 20.30 9.30
N LYS A 3 14.19 20.24 9.01
CA LYS A 3 13.62 19.27 8.08
C LYS A 3 14.03 19.69 6.68
N LYS A 4 14.87 18.89 6.01
CA LYS A 4 15.21 19.07 4.60
C LYS A 4 14.07 18.49 3.75
N PRO A 5 13.55 19.20 2.74
CA PRO A 5 12.61 18.61 1.79
C PRO A 5 13.41 17.71 0.83
N ILE A 6 13.16 16.40 0.89
CA ILE A 6 13.74 15.46 -0.09
C ILE A 6 12.82 15.46 -1.32
N LEU A 7 13.24 16.30 -2.25
CA LEU A 7 13.36 16.02 -3.68
C LEU A 7 12.33 15.05 -4.30
N MET A 8 11.27 15.67 -4.79
CA MET A 8 10.49 15.32 -5.97
C MET A 8 11.34 14.66 -7.07
N ILE A 9 11.20 13.34 -7.24
CA ILE A 9 11.68 12.62 -8.43
C ILE A 9 10.45 12.06 -9.13
N MET A 10 10.06 12.73 -10.22
CA MET A 10 9.18 12.16 -11.24
C MET A 10 9.86 10.92 -11.83
N ILE A 11 9.30 9.74 -11.60
CA ILE A 11 9.47 8.61 -12.52
C ILE A 11 8.10 8.29 -13.11
N VAL A 12 7.91 8.93 -14.25
CA VAL A 12 7.00 8.56 -15.32
C VAL A 12 7.27 7.11 -15.72
N SER A 13 6.20 6.38 -16.09
CA SER A 13 6.18 5.07 -16.78
C SER A 13 5.91 3.83 -15.94
N ILE A 14 4.69 3.70 -15.40
CA ILE A 14 4.02 2.39 -15.32
C ILE A 14 2.70 2.52 -16.10
N LEU A 15 2.81 2.36 -17.41
CA LEU A 15 1.67 2.20 -18.33
C LEU A 15 1.66 0.74 -18.78
N LEU A 16 0.50 0.10 -18.60
CA LEU A 16 -0.03 -1.05 -19.34
C LEU A 16 0.55 -2.44 -19.03
N VAL A 17 0.02 -3.08 -17.99
CA VAL A 17 -0.71 -4.37 -18.07
C VAL A 17 -1.64 -4.39 -16.85
N LEU A 18 -2.95 -4.17 -16.96
CA LEU A 18 -3.92 -5.25 -17.17
C LEU A 18 -5.26 -4.61 -17.54
N GLY A 19 -5.64 -4.76 -18.81
CA GLY A 19 -7.03 -4.60 -19.22
C GLY A 19 -7.86 -5.70 -18.58
N GLY A 20 -8.85 -5.29 -17.78
CA GLY A 20 -9.81 -6.16 -17.13
C GLY A 20 -11.00 -5.31 -16.66
N CYS A 21 -11.80 -4.88 -17.62
CA CYS A 21 -13.10 -4.25 -17.40
C CYS A 21 -14.00 -5.17 -16.57
N GLY A 22 -14.38 -4.76 -15.35
CA GLY A 22 -15.43 -5.45 -14.60
C GLY A 22 -15.45 -5.12 -13.10
N SER A 23 -16.48 -4.39 -12.67
CA SER A 23 -16.94 -4.23 -11.29
C SER A 23 -16.26 -3.16 -10.41
N SER A 24 -17.00 -2.09 -10.14
CA SER A 24 -16.63 -0.88 -9.38
C SER A 24 -16.45 -1.10 -7.86
N SER A 25 -15.64 -2.08 -7.46
CA SER A 25 -15.21 -2.27 -6.06
C SER A 25 -13.82 -2.91 -5.89
N ASP A 26 -13.25 -3.48 -6.96
CA ASP A 26 -11.93 -4.11 -6.91
C ASP A 26 -10.79 -3.20 -7.38
N GLY A 27 -11.12 -2.14 -8.13
CA GLY A 27 -10.18 -1.11 -8.59
C GLY A 27 -9.55 -0.34 -7.42
N ASP A 28 -10.39 0.26 -6.57
CA ASP A 28 -9.97 1.04 -5.40
C ASP A 28 -9.04 0.23 -4.48
N LYS A 29 -9.33 -1.06 -4.27
CA LYS A 29 -8.51 -1.93 -3.42
C LYS A 29 -7.15 -2.24 -4.04
N SER A 30 -7.07 -2.33 -5.36
CA SER A 30 -5.80 -2.59 -6.06
C SER A 30 -4.86 -1.39 -5.94
N GLU A 31 -5.39 -0.17 -6.02
CA GLU A 31 -4.62 1.07 -5.82
C GLU A 31 -4.16 1.23 -4.37
N MET A 32 -5.03 0.97 -3.39
CA MET A 32 -4.66 1.00 -1.97
C MET A 32 -3.56 -0.04 -1.63
N LYS A 33 -3.62 -1.23 -2.22
CA LYS A 33 -2.56 -2.25 -2.07
C LYS A 33 -1.22 -1.78 -2.63
N ALA A 34 -1.23 -1.15 -3.80
CA ALA A 34 -0.03 -0.58 -4.40
C ALA A 34 0.56 0.54 -3.53
N ALA A 35 -0.29 1.40 -2.96
CA ALA A 35 0.13 2.46 -2.04
C ALA A 35 0.80 1.88 -0.78
N ILE A 36 0.23 0.84 -0.17
CA ILE A 36 0.82 0.16 1.00
C ILE A 36 2.17 -0.46 0.65
N GLN A 37 2.28 -1.09 -0.53
CA GLN A 37 3.54 -1.66 -0.99
C GLN A 37 4.62 -0.59 -1.17
N MET A 38 4.29 0.52 -1.83
CA MET A 38 5.23 1.63 -2.03
C MET A 38 5.69 2.23 -0.69
N GLU A 39 4.77 2.39 0.27
CA GLU A 39 5.12 2.90 1.59
C GLU A 39 6.03 1.92 2.36
N ALA A 40 5.76 0.62 2.30
CA ALA A 40 6.63 -0.40 2.89
C ALA A 40 8.06 -0.34 2.30
N GLU A 41 8.18 -0.14 1.00
CA GLU A 41 9.46 0.04 0.32
C GLU A 41 10.17 1.32 0.80
N ASP A 42 9.47 2.44 0.97
CA ASP A 42 10.01 3.70 1.52
C ASP A 42 10.48 3.55 2.98
N LYS A 43 9.79 2.74 3.78
CA LYS A 43 10.20 2.39 5.16
C LYS A 43 11.41 1.45 5.23
N GLY A 44 11.93 0.98 4.10
CA GLY A 44 13.11 0.13 4.04
C GLY A 44 12.81 -1.37 3.96
N TYR A 45 11.55 -1.76 3.80
CA TYR A 45 11.17 -3.15 3.47
C TYR A 45 11.27 -3.40 1.97
N SER A 46 12.40 -3.02 1.37
CA SER A 46 12.68 -3.27 -0.03
C SER A 46 12.62 -4.77 -0.34
N ASN A 47 11.99 -5.15 -1.46
CA ASN A 47 11.70 -6.55 -1.80
C ASN A 47 10.63 -7.24 -0.93
N ALA A 48 9.73 -6.48 -0.31
CA ALA A 48 8.56 -7.03 0.36
C ALA A 48 7.78 -7.99 -0.57
N LYS A 49 7.76 -9.27 -0.19
CA LYS A 49 6.94 -10.30 -0.81
C LYS A 49 5.66 -10.40 -0.01
N TRP A 50 4.63 -9.75 -0.53
CA TRP A 50 3.27 -9.91 -0.05
C TRP A 50 2.84 -11.35 -0.34
N PRO A 51 2.31 -12.11 0.64
CA PRO A 51 1.63 -13.36 0.34
C PRO A 51 0.47 -13.02 -0.59
N PHE A 52 0.67 -13.27 -1.88
CA PHE A 52 -0.18 -12.74 -2.92
C PHE A 52 -1.63 -13.25 -2.75
N PHE A 53 -2.57 -12.30 -2.64
CA PHE A 53 -3.95 -12.32 -3.16
C PHE A 53 -4.61 -13.71 -3.12
N GLU A 54 -5.39 -14.08 -2.11
CA GLU A 54 -6.84 -13.86 -2.18
C GLU A 54 -7.57 -13.85 -0.82
N GLU A 55 -6.92 -14.17 0.31
CA GLU A 55 -7.68 -14.43 1.55
C GLU A 55 -7.34 -13.56 2.77
N ASP A 56 -6.09 -13.09 2.96
CA ASP A 56 -5.70 -12.41 4.21
C ASP A 56 -5.66 -10.87 4.15
N TRP A 57 -5.79 -10.26 2.96
CA TRP A 57 -5.67 -8.81 2.82
C TRP A 57 -7.03 -8.13 3.01
N HIS A 58 -7.37 -7.85 4.26
CA HIS A 58 -8.63 -7.23 4.63
C HIS A 58 -8.49 -5.72 4.66
N PHE A 59 -9.46 -5.04 4.03
CA PHE A 59 -9.66 -3.60 4.15
C PHE A 59 -10.95 -3.38 4.93
N GLU A 60 -10.85 -2.77 6.10
CA GLU A 60 -12.00 -2.38 6.92
C GLU A 60 -12.26 -0.89 6.73
N LYS A 61 -13.49 -0.52 6.37
CA LYS A 61 -13.87 0.89 6.25
C LYS A 61 -14.19 1.46 7.62
N GLN A 62 -13.48 2.50 8.03
CA GLN A 62 -13.70 3.25 9.25
C GLN A 62 -14.87 4.23 9.11
N SER A 63 -15.36 4.74 10.25
CA SER A 63 -16.50 5.67 10.30
C SER A 63 -16.21 7.06 9.75
N ASP A 64 -14.93 7.43 9.67
CA ASP A 64 -14.43 8.67 9.04
C ASP A 64 -14.32 8.58 7.50
N GLY A 65 -14.50 7.39 6.93
CA GLY A 65 -14.42 7.13 5.50
C GLY A 65 -13.10 6.53 5.03
N ASN A 66 -12.08 6.45 5.90
CA ASN A 66 -10.78 5.84 5.62
C ASN A 66 -10.88 4.31 5.64
N TYR A 67 -9.86 3.65 5.10
CA TYR A 67 -9.72 2.19 5.15
C TYR A 67 -8.51 1.81 5.99
N THR A 68 -8.66 0.85 6.89
CA THR A 68 -7.53 0.19 7.55
C THR A 68 -7.27 -1.15 6.90
N SER A 69 -6.00 -1.50 6.76
CA SER A 69 -5.57 -2.82 6.33
C SER A 69 -4.55 -3.39 7.28
N HIS A 70 -4.64 -4.70 7.50
CA HIS A 70 -3.72 -5.45 8.33
C HIS A 70 -3.33 -6.73 7.59
N GLY A 71 -2.15 -7.23 7.89
CA GLY A 71 -1.72 -8.51 7.38
C GLY A 71 -0.23 -8.73 7.61
N THR A 72 0.35 -9.61 6.81
CA THR A 72 1.76 -9.95 6.94
C THR A 72 2.45 -9.98 5.59
N PHE A 73 3.72 -9.61 5.54
CA PHE A 73 4.56 -9.72 4.35
C PHE A 73 5.91 -10.31 4.71
N LYS A 74 6.72 -10.68 3.71
CA LYS A 74 8.09 -11.14 3.94
C LYS A 74 9.11 -10.17 3.37
N SER A 75 10.10 -9.77 4.15
CA SER A 75 11.27 -9.00 3.70
C SER A 75 12.53 -9.67 4.22
N ASP A 76 13.55 -9.79 3.37
CA ASP A 76 14.84 -10.43 3.71
C ASP A 76 14.73 -11.81 4.40
N GLY A 77 13.71 -12.58 3.98
CA GLY A 77 13.42 -13.90 4.55
C GLY A 77 12.75 -13.90 5.93
N LYS A 78 12.50 -12.72 6.52
CA LYS A 78 11.71 -12.55 7.76
C LYS A 78 10.26 -12.24 7.43
N LYS A 79 9.37 -12.65 8.32
CA LYS A 79 7.93 -12.31 8.27
C LYS A 79 7.73 -11.06 9.11
N HIS A 80 7.00 -10.10 8.55
CA HIS A 80 6.64 -8.84 9.18
C HIS A 80 5.12 -8.75 9.26
N GLU A 81 4.60 -8.24 10.36
CA GLU A 81 3.19 -7.85 10.47
C GLU A 81 3.08 -6.37 10.17
N PHE A 82 2.00 -5.96 9.49
CA PHE A 82 1.79 -4.56 9.16
C PHE A 82 0.36 -4.11 9.45
N SER A 83 0.22 -2.81 9.63
CA SER A 83 -1.04 -2.09 9.64
C SER A 83 -0.89 -0.83 8.81
N ALA A 84 -1.89 -0.51 8.01
CA ALA A 84 -1.93 0.70 7.21
C ALA A 84 -3.30 1.36 7.28
N GLU A 85 -3.34 2.68 7.32
CA GLU A 85 -4.54 3.48 7.11
C GLU A 85 -4.43 4.20 5.78
N VAL A 86 -5.48 4.09 4.96
CA VAL A 86 -5.52 4.59 3.59
C VAL A 86 -6.75 5.45 3.41
N ASP A 87 -6.57 6.68 2.93
CA ASP A 87 -7.68 7.50 2.46
C ASP A 87 -8.01 7.09 1.02
N PRO A 88 -9.19 6.52 0.74
CA PRO A 88 -9.56 6.07 -0.60
C PRO A 88 -9.70 7.23 -1.61
N ALA A 89 -9.80 8.47 -1.15
CA ALA A 89 -9.87 9.66 -1.99
C ALA A 89 -8.49 10.29 -2.25
N SER A 90 -7.42 9.67 -1.74
CA SER A 90 -6.07 10.22 -1.75
C SER A 90 -5.06 9.18 -2.21
N ASP A 91 -4.03 9.61 -2.95
CA ASP A 91 -2.97 8.72 -3.42
C ASP A 91 -1.90 8.43 -2.34
N VAL A 92 -2.15 8.79 -1.07
CA VAL A 92 -1.20 8.64 0.03
C VAL A 92 -1.71 7.75 1.15
N ILE A 93 -0.78 7.01 1.76
CA ILE A 93 -1.00 6.29 3.00
C ILE A 93 -1.00 7.29 4.16
N LEU A 94 -2.04 7.26 4.98
CA LEU A 94 -2.20 8.13 6.14
C LEU A 94 -1.32 7.69 7.30
N ASP A 95 -1.25 6.38 7.52
CA ASP A 95 -0.36 5.78 8.52
C ASP A 95 0.10 4.39 8.05
N PHE A 96 1.34 4.04 8.37
CA PHE A 96 1.90 2.72 8.07
C PHE A 96 2.84 2.28 9.20
N TYR A 97 2.53 1.12 9.75
CA TYR A 97 3.31 0.43 10.75
C TYR A 97 3.69 -0.96 10.25
N ALA A 98 4.94 -1.37 10.48
CA ALA A 98 5.38 -2.75 10.32
C ALA A 98 6.41 -3.14 11.39
N ASP A 99 6.35 -4.39 11.85
CA ASP A 99 7.34 -5.01 12.76
C ASP A 99 8.29 -5.92 11.96
#